data_AF-A0A4P8QT13-F1
#
_entry.id   AF-A0A4P8QT13-F1
#
_cell.length_a   1.000
_cell.length_b   1.000
_cell.length_c   1.000
_cell.angle_alpha   90.00
_cell.angle_beta   90.00
_cell.angle_gamma   90.00
#
_symmetry.space_group_name_H-M   'P 1'
#
loop_
_entity.id
_entity.type
_entity.pdbx_description
1 polymer ?
#
loop_
_entity_poly.entity_id
_entity_poly.type
_entity_poly.pdbx_seq_one_letter_code
_entity_poly.pdbx_strand_id
1 'polypeptide(L)'
;MLDGYFQFLATHSDSTFIHWNMRDDNYGFSALEHRYRVLGGTPTILPDNRKLDLARELVTLYGRQYAPHTSPKGRKGRLMSIIELNKIADVDALQGAEEADAFVNGDFIKLHQSTLRKVDVLANVFDRTHQKSLVTKASFMDKYGIHPVALLELVKNSPITTAFTVIAAIGVAMINYERIFTFVRGLF
;
A
#
# COMPACT_ATOMS: atom_id res chain seq x y z
N MET A 1 -5.00 31.13 -1.55
CA MET A 1 -4.59 29.74 -1.20
C MET A 1 -4.37 28.90 -2.45
N LEU A 2 -5.36 28.75 -3.34
CA LEU A 2 -5.20 27.95 -4.57
C LEU A 2 -4.18 28.54 -5.54
N ASP A 3 -4.09 29.88 -5.68
CA ASP A 3 -3.05 30.51 -6.50
C ASP A 3 -1.65 30.09 -6.04
N GLY A 4 -1.39 30.18 -4.73
CA GLY A 4 -0.12 29.76 -4.14
C GLY A 4 0.16 28.27 -4.33
N TYR A 5 -0.86 27.42 -4.22
CA TYR A 5 -0.72 25.97 -4.49
C TYR A 5 -0.33 25.70 -5.95
N PHE A 6 -1.04 26.28 -6.93
CA PHE A 6 -0.73 26.05 -8.35
C PHE A 6 0.56 26.73 -8.79
N GLN A 7 0.93 27.86 -8.19
CA GLN A 7 2.24 28.49 -8.36
C GLN A 7 3.36 27.62 -7.79
N PHE A 8 3.15 26.99 -6.63
CA PHE A 8 4.10 26.03 -6.04
C PHE A 8 4.31 24.83 -6.97
N LEU A 9 3.22 24.28 -7.53
CA LEU A 9 3.33 23.20 -8.52
C LEU A 9 4.08 23.64 -9.78
N ALA A 10 3.86 24.85 -10.28
CA ALA A 10 4.54 25.35 -11.48
C ALA A 10 6.04 25.50 -11.26
N THR A 11 6.42 26.07 -10.11
CA THR A 11 7.82 26.33 -9.74
C THR A 11 8.60 25.06 -9.42
N HIS A 12 7.92 23.95 -9.09
CA HIS A 12 8.52 22.64 -8.77
C HIS A 12 8.05 21.55 -9.73
N SER A 13 7.80 21.89 -10.99
CA SER A 13 7.27 20.96 -12.01
C SER A 13 8.21 19.81 -12.37
N ASP A 14 9.49 19.93 -12.02
CA ASP A 14 10.52 18.91 -12.14
C ASP A 14 10.57 17.92 -10.96
N SER A 15 9.84 18.22 -9.87
CA SER A 15 9.77 17.39 -8.67
C SER A 15 8.71 16.28 -8.79
N THR A 16 8.90 15.22 -8.01
CA THR A 16 7.90 14.14 -7.86
C THR A 16 7.05 14.41 -6.62
N PHE A 17 5.74 14.42 -6.80
CA PHE A 17 4.76 14.69 -5.75
C PHE A 17 4.21 13.38 -5.23
N ILE A 18 4.58 13.05 -4.00
CA ILE A 18 4.06 11.90 -3.27
C ILE A 18 2.70 12.26 -2.72
N HIS A 19 1.69 11.44 -3.01
CA HIS A 19 0.33 11.66 -2.57
C HIS A 19 -0.31 10.37 -2.06
N TRP A 20 -1.48 10.51 -1.43
CA TRP A 20 -2.27 9.40 -0.93
C TRP A 20 -3.63 9.34 -1.63
N ASN A 21 -3.77 8.43 -2.59
CA ASN A 21 -5.04 8.17 -3.28
C ASN A 21 -5.73 9.40 -3.95
N MET A 22 -5.01 10.45 -4.31
CA MET A 22 -5.54 11.68 -4.93
C MET A 22 -5.84 11.57 -6.44
N ARG A 23 -6.29 10.40 -6.90
CA ARG A 23 -6.52 10.07 -8.32
C ARG A 23 -7.97 10.25 -8.77
N ASP A 24 -8.88 10.47 -7.84
CA ASP A 24 -10.31 10.54 -8.09
C ASP A 24 -10.70 11.92 -8.66
N ASP A 25 -11.73 11.96 -9.49
CA ASP A 25 -12.23 13.22 -10.03
C ASP A 25 -13.03 14.03 -9.00
N ASN A 26 -13.63 13.35 -8.01
CA ASN A 26 -14.38 13.99 -6.93
C ASN A 26 -13.47 14.51 -5.82
N TYR A 27 -12.26 13.96 -5.68
CA TYR A 27 -11.26 14.39 -4.71
C TYR A 27 -9.83 14.14 -5.20
N GLY A 28 -8.94 15.11 -5.04
CA GLY A 28 -7.55 14.99 -5.46
C GLY A 28 -7.13 16.08 -6.44
N PHE A 29 -6.20 15.77 -7.34
CA PHE A 29 -5.66 16.76 -8.28
C PHE A 29 -6.74 17.32 -9.21
N SER A 30 -7.51 16.44 -9.88
CA SER A 30 -8.58 16.82 -10.81
C SER A 30 -9.63 17.72 -10.15
N ALA A 31 -10.06 17.39 -8.92
CA ALA A 31 -11.00 18.20 -8.15
C ALA A 31 -10.45 19.59 -7.80
N LEU A 32 -9.16 19.69 -7.41
CA LEU A 32 -8.51 20.98 -7.11
C LEU A 32 -8.38 21.83 -8.37
N GLU A 33 -7.99 21.23 -9.49
CA GLU A 33 -7.89 21.90 -10.79
C GLU A 33 -9.24 22.44 -11.24
N HIS A 34 -10.30 21.62 -11.18
CA HIS A 34 -11.66 22.04 -11.51
C HIS A 34 -12.11 23.20 -10.63
N ARG A 35 -11.92 23.10 -9.31
CA ARG A 35 -12.28 24.17 -8.37
C ARG A 35 -11.57 25.47 -8.69
N TYR A 36 -10.29 25.41 -9.06
CA TYR A 36 -9.54 26.62 -9.40
C TYR A 36 -10.00 27.24 -10.72
N ARG A 37 -10.31 26.43 -11.74
CA ARG A 37 -10.94 26.90 -12.98
C ARG A 37 -12.27 27.62 -12.73
N VAL A 38 -13.13 27.04 -11.89
CA VAL A 38 -14.43 27.63 -11.52
C VAL A 38 -14.26 29.00 -10.84
N LEU A 39 -13.17 29.20 -10.10
CA LEU A 39 -12.83 30.47 -9.46
C LEU A 39 -12.12 31.45 -10.39
N GLY A 40 -11.98 31.14 -11.69
CA GLY A 40 -11.34 31.98 -12.70
C GLY A 40 -9.82 31.83 -12.82
N GLY A 41 -9.22 30.89 -12.08
CA GLY A 41 -7.79 30.58 -12.14
C GLY A 41 -7.42 29.63 -13.28
N THR A 42 -6.13 29.59 -13.63
CA THR A 42 -5.58 28.63 -14.61
C THR A 42 -4.69 27.62 -13.89
N PRO A 43 -5.13 26.37 -13.69
CA PRO A 43 -4.36 25.39 -12.93
C PRO A 43 -3.11 24.91 -13.69
N THR A 44 -2.02 24.76 -12.96
CA THR A 44 -0.86 23.99 -13.39
C THR A 44 -1.22 22.50 -13.39
N ILE A 45 -1.19 21.86 -14.56
CA ILE A 45 -1.45 20.43 -14.69
C ILE A 45 -0.14 19.67 -14.53
N LEU A 46 -0.04 18.93 -13.43
CA LEU A 46 1.11 18.08 -13.19
C LEU A 46 1.00 16.82 -14.07
N PRO A 47 2.05 16.43 -14.82
CA PRO A 47 2.01 15.22 -15.62
C PRO A 47 2.01 13.98 -14.71
N ASP A 48 1.39 12.90 -15.17
CA ASP A 48 1.14 11.72 -14.31
C ASP A 48 2.43 11.01 -13.87
N ASN A 49 3.50 11.10 -14.64
CA ASN A 49 4.82 10.57 -14.25
C ASN A 49 5.47 11.31 -13.07
N ARG A 50 4.93 12.47 -12.69
CA ARG A 50 5.34 13.23 -11.50
C ARG A 50 4.44 12.99 -10.31
N LYS A 51 3.37 12.19 -10.45
CA LYS A 51 2.44 11.84 -9.36
C LYS A 51 2.78 10.44 -8.86
N LEU A 52 3.24 10.33 -7.61
CA LEU A 52 3.51 9.04 -6.98
C LEU A 52 2.43 8.74 -5.94
N ASP A 53 1.62 7.72 -6.20
CA ASP A 53 0.60 7.27 -5.25
C ASP A 53 1.17 6.28 -4.24
N LEU A 54 1.51 6.76 -3.06
CA LEU A 54 2.10 5.94 -2.00
C LEU A 54 1.18 4.78 -1.60
N ALA A 55 -0.15 4.98 -1.62
CA ALA A 55 -1.08 3.92 -1.27
C ALA A 55 -1.01 2.75 -2.25
N ARG A 56 -0.79 3.04 -3.54
CA ARG A 56 -0.64 2.02 -4.58
C ARG A 56 0.70 1.33 -4.49
N GLU A 57 1.78 2.08 -4.26
CA GLU A 57 3.12 1.50 -4.10
C GLU A 57 3.17 0.54 -2.91
N LEU A 58 2.50 0.87 -1.80
CA LEU A 58 2.37 -0.06 -0.67
C LEU A 58 1.62 -1.35 -1.02
N VAL A 59 0.60 -1.29 -1.88
CA VAL A 59 -0.07 -2.49 -2.40
C VAL A 59 0.85 -3.30 -3.29
N THR A 60 1.65 -2.64 -4.14
CA THR A 60 2.62 -3.32 -5.00
C THR A 60 3.70 -4.04 -4.19
N LEU A 61 4.19 -3.40 -3.11
CA LEU A 61 5.27 -3.94 -2.27
C LEU A 61 4.82 -5.01 -1.27
N TYR A 62 3.61 -4.88 -0.74
CA TYR A 62 3.14 -5.70 0.38
C TYR A 62 1.84 -6.46 0.08
N GLY A 63 1.35 -6.41 -1.15
CA GLY A 63 0.08 -7.01 -1.54
C GLY A 63 -1.14 -6.26 -1.02
N ARG A 64 -2.33 -6.70 -1.45
CA ARG A 64 -3.60 -6.01 -1.17
C ARG A 64 -3.98 -5.98 0.32
N GLN A 65 -3.49 -6.94 1.10
CA GLN A 65 -3.83 -7.12 2.52
C GLN A 65 -2.82 -6.45 3.47
N TYR A 66 -1.93 -5.60 2.95
CA TYR A 66 -0.89 -4.94 3.76
C TYR A 66 -1.43 -4.15 4.96
N ALA A 67 -2.63 -3.60 4.83
CA ALA A 67 -3.35 -2.90 5.89
C ALA A 67 -4.87 -3.17 5.80
N PRO A 68 -5.55 -3.38 6.93
CA PRO A 68 -7.00 -3.51 6.95
C PRO A 68 -7.67 -2.17 6.61
N HIS A 69 -8.91 -2.23 6.08
CA HIS A 69 -9.69 -1.02 5.80
C HIS A 69 -10.23 -0.34 7.06
N THR A 70 -10.30 -1.08 8.17
CA THR A 70 -10.67 -0.57 9.49
C THR A 70 -9.48 -0.78 10.42
N SER A 71 -9.08 0.28 11.10
CA SER A 71 -7.98 0.26 12.05
C SER A 71 -8.35 -0.54 13.31
N PRO A 72 -7.36 -1.03 14.09
CA PRO A 72 -7.59 -1.62 15.40
C PRO A 72 -8.47 -0.78 16.35
N LYS A 73 -8.39 0.55 16.28
CA LYS A 73 -9.23 1.48 17.06
C LYS A 73 -10.56 1.84 16.38
N GLY A 74 -10.91 1.19 15.26
CA GLY A 74 -12.19 1.38 14.56
C GLY A 74 -12.22 2.54 13.56
N ARG A 75 -11.09 3.21 13.29
CA ARG A 75 -11.00 4.30 12.32
C ARG A 75 -11.00 3.74 10.90
N LYS A 76 -11.63 4.46 9.97
CA LYS A 76 -11.74 4.01 8.58
C LYS A 76 -10.55 4.48 7.74
N GLY A 77 -10.12 3.62 6.83
CA GLY A 77 -9.08 3.91 5.85
C GLY A 77 -7.75 3.23 6.15
N ARG A 78 -7.07 2.80 5.08
CA ARG A 78 -5.77 2.09 5.18
C ARG A 78 -4.68 2.94 5.81
N LEU A 79 -4.74 4.27 5.64
CA LEU A 79 -3.78 5.19 6.25
C LEU A 79 -3.87 5.11 7.78
N MET A 80 -5.08 5.21 8.33
CA MET A 80 -5.31 5.11 9.78
C MET A 80 -4.89 3.76 10.34
N SER A 81 -5.15 2.68 9.61
CA SER A 81 -4.65 1.35 9.98
C SER A 81 -3.12 1.28 10.03
N ILE A 82 -2.42 1.87 9.05
CA ILE A 82 -0.95 1.88 9.02
C ILE A 82 -0.37 2.70 10.17
N ILE A 83 -0.95 3.87 10.43
CA ILE A 83 -0.58 4.72 11.56
C ILE A 83 -0.60 3.91 12.86
N GLU A 84 -1.71 3.23 13.13
CA GLU A 84 -1.89 2.47 14.36
C GLU A 84 -0.98 1.25 14.44
N LEU A 85 -0.83 0.51 13.34
CA LEU A 85 0.08 -0.65 13.28
C LEU A 85 1.54 -0.25 13.56
N ASN A 86 1.95 0.91 13.09
CA ASN A 86 3.31 1.42 13.24
C ASN A 86 3.49 2.31 14.47
N LYS A 87 2.44 2.51 15.27
CA LYS A 87 2.41 3.41 16.43
C LYS A 87 2.91 4.82 16.08
N ILE A 88 2.58 5.31 14.89
CA ILE A 88 2.90 6.67 14.47
C ILE A 88 2.03 7.62 15.28
N ALA A 89 2.64 8.66 15.84
CA ALA A 89 1.89 9.69 16.56
C ALA A 89 0.97 10.43 15.59
N ASP A 90 -0.33 10.33 15.83
CA ASP A 90 -1.39 10.92 15.01
C ASP A 90 -2.23 11.93 15.81
N VAL A 91 -1.65 12.45 16.89
CA VAL A 91 -2.22 13.54 17.68
C VAL A 91 -2.60 14.66 16.70
N ASP A 92 -3.88 15.02 16.69
CA ASP A 92 -4.51 16.04 15.84
C ASP A 92 -4.87 15.64 14.39
N ALA A 93 -4.67 14.37 13.98
CA ALA A 93 -5.10 13.90 12.66
C ALA A 93 -6.62 13.65 12.61
N LEU A 94 -7.37 14.66 12.16
CA LEU A 94 -8.83 14.59 12.06
C LEU A 94 -9.29 13.66 10.93
N GLN A 95 -10.39 12.95 11.15
CA GLN A 95 -11.12 12.25 10.10
C GLN A 95 -11.94 13.21 9.25
N GLY A 96 -12.36 12.78 8.06
CA GLY A 96 -13.05 13.66 7.11
C GLY A 96 -14.33 14.30 7.66
N ALA A 97 -15.10 13.59 8.49
CA ALA A 97 -16.27 14.16 9.16
C ALA A 97 -15.88 15.27 10.14
N GLU A 98 -14.86 15.02 10.97
CA GLU A 98 -14.36 15.96 11.97
C GLU A 98 -13.74 17.22 11.31
N GLU A 99 -13.14 17.07 10.13
CA GLU A 99 -12.65 18.21 9.34
C GLU A 99 -13.80 19.04 8.76
N ALA A 100 -14.85 18.39 8.26
CA ALA A 100 -16.04 19.11 7.79
C ALA A 100 -16.68 19.92 8.92
N ASP A 101 -16.82 19.31 10.10
CA ASP A 101 -17.37 19.98 11.29
C ASP A 101 -16.49 21.14 11.76
N ALA A 102 -15.16 20.94 11.83
CA ALA A 102 -14.21 22.00 12.19
C ALA A 102 -14.26 23.18 11.19
N PHE A 103 -14.47 22.91 9.90
CA PHE A 103 -14.64 23.95 8.90
C PHE A 103 -15.93 24.75 9.10
N VAL A 104 -17.05 24.07 9.33
CA VAL A 104 -18.35 24.71 9.58
C VAL A 104 -18.30 25.57 10.85
N ASN A 105 -17.61 25.10 11.88
CA ASN A 105 -17.47 25.81 13.16
C ASN A 105 -16.42 26.94 13.13
N GLY A 106 -15.66 27.10 12.03
CA GLY A 106 -14.63 28.14 11.91
C GLY A 106 -13.32 27.81 12.63
N ASP A 107 -13.09 26.56 13.03
CA ASP A 107 -11.90 26.09 13.73
C ASP A 107 -10.71 25.87 12.77
N PHE A 108 -10.31 26.93 12.05
CA PHE A 108 -9.29 26.83 11.00
C PHE A 108 -7.90 26.43 11.52
N ILE A 109 -7.57 26.78 12.76
CA ILE A 109 -6.31 26.37 13.40
C ILE A 109 -6.25 24.84 13.51
N LYS A 110 -7.36 24.22 13.92
CA LYS A 110 -7.48 22.77 14.08
C LYS A 110 -7.35 22.06 12.72
N LEU A 111 -7.94 22.63 11.66
CA LEU A 111 -7.78 22.14 10.30
C LEU A 111 -6.33 22.23 9.79
N HIS A 112 -5.66 23.35 10.08
CA HIS A 112 -4.27 23.54 9.70
C HIS A 112 -3.36 22.52 10.41
N GLN A 113 -3.55 22.32 11.71
CA GLN A 113 -2.83 21.31 12.49
C GLN A 113 -3.07 19.89 11.95
N SER A 114 -4.32 19.54 11.63
CA SER A 114 -4.66 18.25 10.99
C SER A 114 -3.94 18.08 9.65
N THR A 115 -3.87 19.14 8.84
CA THR A 115 -3.20 19.12 7.53
C THR A 115 -1.71 18.85 7.70
N LEU A 116 -1.03 19.58 8.59
CA LEU A 116 0.40 19.37 8.88
C LEU A 116 0.65 17.95 9.40
N ARG A 117 -0.18 17.47 10.33
CA ARG A 117 -0.04 16.12 10.89
C ARG A 117 -0.17 15.04 9.81
N LYS A 118 -1.09 15.21 8.85
CA LYS A 118 -1.24 14.26 7.74
C LYS A 118 -0.01 14.24 6.82
N VAL A 119 0.61 15.40 6.58
CA VAL A 119 1.87 15.48 5.83
C VAL A 119 2.99 14.74 6.59
N ASP A 120 3.12 14.98 7.91
CA ASP A 120 4.12 14.29 8.74
C ASP A 120 3.93 12.78 8.74
N VAL A 121 2.67 12.31 8.82
CA VAL A 121 2.33 10.89 8.75
C VAL A 121 2.75 10.30 7.41
N LEU A 122 2.47 10.99 6.30
CA LEU A 122 2.86 10.50 4.97
C LEU A 122 4.39 10.41 4.83
N ALA A 123 5.12 11.41 5.33
CA ALA A 123 6.58 11.38 5.36
C ALA A 123 7.10 10.18 6.18
N ASN A 124 6.56 9.96 7.38
CA ASN A 124 6.92 8.82 8.24
C ASN A 124 6.64 7.47 7.56
N VAL A 125 5.49 7.33 6.89
CA VAL A 125 5.15 6.10 6.16
C VAL A 125 6.10 5.90 4.99
N PHE A 126 6.43 6.96 4.25
CA PHE A 126 7.40 6.90 3.15
C PHE A 126 8.79 6.48 3.65
N ASP A 127 9.31 7.11 4.69
CA ASP A 127 10.64 6.81 5.25
C ASP A 127 10.73 5.36 5.75
N ARG A 128 9.71 4.88 6.47
CA ARG A 128 9.64 3.49 6.94
C ARG A 128 9.53 2.50 5.79
N THR A 129 8.85 2.88 4.71
CA THR A 129 8.77 2.06 3.50
C THR A 129 10.13 1.98 2.82
N HIS A 130 10.82 3.11 2.69
CA HIS A 130 12.17 3.17 2.12
C HIS A 130 13.17 2.36 2.95
N GLN A 131 13.09 2.43 4.27
CA GLN A 131 13.93 1.67 5.21
C GLN A 131 13.52 0.19 5.36
N LYS A 132 12.46 -0.26 4.68
CA LYS A 132 11.88 -1.62 4.84
C LYS A 132 11.49 -1.96 6.29
N SER A 133 11.21 -0.95 7.11
CA SER A 133 10.86 -1.07 8.53
C SER A 133 9.35 -0.92 8.79
N LEU A 134 8.55 -0.72 7.73
CA LEU A 134 7.11 -0.58 7.82
C LEU A 134 6.45 -1.88 8.30
N VAL A 135 5.73 -1.81 9.42
CA VAL A 135 4.94 -2.92 9.96
C VAL A 135 3.63 -3.01 9.18
N THR A 136 3.39 -4.17 8.59
CA THR A 136 2.21 -4.47 7.74
C THR A 136 1.59 -5.80 8.15
N LYS A 137 0.30 -6.00 7.87
CA LYS A 137 -0.37 -7.32 8.04
C LYS A 137 -0.14 -8.29 6.87
N ALA A 138 0.64 -7.90 5.86
CA ALA A 138 0.96 -8.74 4.72
C ALA A 138 1.69 -10.03 5.13
N SER A 139 1.21 -11.17 4.63
CA SER A 139 1.90 -12.45 4.80
C SER A 139 3.16 -12.51 3.93
N PHE A 140 4.07 -13.45 4.22
CA PHE A 140 5.22 -13.71 3.35
C PHE A 140 4.80 -14.02 1.91
N MET A 141 3.65 -14.71 1.77
CA MET A 141 3.05 -15.04 0.48
C MET A 141 2.61 -13.81 -0.31
N ASP A 142 2.07 -12.80 0.37
CA ASP A 142 1.61 -11.56 -0.28
C ASP A 142 2.77 -10.69 -0.77
N LYS A 143 3.96 -10.81 -0.14
CA LYS A 143 5.15 -10.02 -0.47
C LYS A 143 5.97 -10.61 -1.61
N TYR A 144 6.13 -11.93 -1.62
CA TYR A 144 7.05 -12.61 -2.55
C TYR A 144 6.34 -13.52 -3.56
N GLY A 145 5.06 -13.84 -3.33
CA GLY A 145 4.32 -14.81 -4.13
C GLY A 145 4.88 -16.24 -4.02
N ILE A 146 4.14 -17.22 -4.55
CA ILE A 146 4.70 -18.52 -4.90
C ILE A 146 5.05 -18.45 -6.38
N HIS A 147 6.33 -18.57 -6.71
CA HIS A 147 6.76 -18.83 -8.08
C HIS A 147 7.07 -20.32 -8.22
N PRO A 148 6.18 -21.13 -8.83
CA PRO A 148 6.44 -22.56 -9.07
C PRO A 148 7.76 -22.79 -9.82
N VAL A 149 8.11 -21.85 -10.70
CA VAL A 149 9.38 -21.85 -11.43
C VAL A 149 10.57 -21.69 -10.49
N ALA A 150 10.51 -20.79 -9.51
CA ALA A 150 11.58 -20.62 -8.52
C ALA A 150 11.74 -21.88 -7.66
N LEU A 151 10.64 -22.60 -7.38
CA LEU A 151 10.67 -23.86 -6.64
C LEU A 151 11.32 -24.98 -7.47
N LEU A 152 11.00 -25.08 -8.76
CA LEU A 152 11.65 -25.99 -9.70
C LEU A 152 13.14 -25.67 -9.88
N GLU A 153 13.48 -24.38 -9.94
CA GLU A 153 14.86 -23.89 -10.08
C GLU A 153 15.67 -24.15 -8.81
N LEU A 154 15.07 -23.99 -7.62
CA LEU A 154 15.68 -24.33 -6.34
C LEU A 154 15.94 -25.84 -6.17
N VAL A 155 15.04 -26.70 -6.71
CA VAL A 155 15.24 -28.15 -6.77
C VAL A 155 16.33 -28.53 -7.76
N LYS A 156 16.47 -27.79 -8.87
CA LYS A 156 17.48 -28.06 -9.91
C LYS A 156 18.88 -27.59 -9.54
N ASN A 157 19.00 -26.48 -8.80
CA ASN A 157 20.27 -25.81 -8.56
C ASN A 157 20.99 -26.23 -7.26
N SER A 158 20.33 -27.00 -6.36
CA SER A 158 20.96 -27.49 -5.14
C SER A 158 20.84 -29.02 -5.02
N PRO A 159 21.98 -29.76 -4.97
CA PRO A 159 21.96 -31.21 -4.82
C PRO A 159 21.25 -31.68 -3.55
N ILE A 160 21.26 -30.86 -2.49
CA ILE A 160 20.63 -31.17 -1.20
C ILE A 160 19.11 -31.14 -1.33
N THR A 161 18.55 -30.12 -1.99
CA THR A 161 17.09 -30.00 -2.17
C THR A 161 16.57 -31.10 -3.10
N THR A 162 17.33 -31.49 -4.12
CA THR A 162 17.01 -32.65 -4.96
C THR A 162 17.00 -33.96 -4.15
N ALA A 163 17.99 -34.17 -3.26
CA ALA A 163 18.04 -35.36 -2.42
C ALA A 163 16.82 -35.45 -1.49
N PHE A 164 16.43 -34.33 -0.86
CA PHE A 164 15.25 -34.29 0.01
C PHE A 164 13.94 -34.58 -0.73
N THR A 165 13.76 -34.05 -1.95
CA THR A 165 12.53 -34.31 -2.74
C THR A 165 12.43 -35.76 -3.19
N VAL A 166 13.54 -36.38 -3.59
CA VAL A 166 13.58 -37.81 -3.94
C VAL A 166 13.27 -38.70 -2.74
N ILE A 167 13.87 -38.41 -1.57
CA ILE A 167 13.60 -39.17 -0.34
C ILE A 167 12.14 -39.04 0.07
N ALA A 168 11.56 -37.83 -0.01
CA ALA A 168 10.15 -37.62 0.29
C ALA A 168 9.23 -38.40 -0.67
N ALA A 169 9.54 -38.41 -1.96
CA ALA A 169 8.77 -39.17 -2.96
C ALA A 169 8.82 -40.69 -2.72
N ILE A 170 10.00 -41.23 -2.41
CA ILE A 170 10.18 -42.65 -2.08
C ILE A 170 9.44 -42.99 -0.78
N GLY A 171 9.52 -42.13 0.24
CA GLY A 171 8.79 -42.30 1.50
C GLY A 171 7.27 -42.35 1.29
N VAL A 172 6.72 -41.45 0.47
CA VAL A 172 5.29 -41.43 0.11
C VAL A 172 4.89 -42.68 -0.67
N ALA A 173 5.75 -43.16 -1.58
CA ALA A 173 5.51 -44.39 -2.33
C ALA A 173 5.53 -45.64 -1.43
N MET A 174 6.44 -45.70 -0.44
CA MET A 174 6.48 -46.79 0.54
C MET A 174 5.25 -46.78 1.46
N ILE A 175 4.82 -45.61 1.94
CA ILE A 175 3.64 -45.49 2.81
C ILE A 175 2.36 -45.91 2.07
N ASN A 176 2.25 -45.57 0.79
CA ASN A 176 1.08 -45.88 -0.03
C ASN A 176 1.24 -47.13 -0.91
N TYR A 177 2.24 -47.97 -0.62
CA TYR A 177 2.60 -49.12 -1.45
C TYR A 177 1.40 -50.05 -1.71
N GLU A 178 0.64 -50.39 -0.66
CA GLU A 178 -0.56 -51.24 -0.75
C GLU A 178 -1.65 -50.66 -1.67
N ARG A 179 -1.90 -49.34 -1.60
CA ARG A 179 -2.89 -48.64 -2.45
C ARG A 179 -2.44 -48.51 -3.89
N ILE A 180 -1.15 -48.25 -4.12
CA ILE A 180 -0.58 -48.14 -5.46
C ILE A 180 -0.55 -49.51 -6.11
N PHE A 181 -0.17 -50.55 -5.36
CA PHE A 181 -0.13 -51.93 -5.84
C PHE A 181 -1.52 -52.46 -6.23
N THR A 182 -2.54 -52.19 -5.41
CA THR A 182 -3.94 -52.55 -5.74
C THR A 182 -4.48 -51.78 -6.93
N PHE A 183 -4.14 -50.48 -7.07
CA PHE A 183 -4.50 -49.68 -8.25
C PHE A 183 -3.86 -50.20 -9.54
N VAL A 184 -2.56 -50.50 -9.51
CA VAL A 184 -1.83 -51.03 -10.68
C VAL A 184 -2.38 -52.39 -11.10
N ARG A 185 -2.72 -53.26 -10.15
CA ARG A 185 -3.29 -54.59 -10.43
C ARG A 185 -4.73 -54.54 -10.96
N GLY A 186 -5.46 -53.44 -10.76
CA GLY A 186 -6.78 -53.22 -11.35
C GLY A 186 -6.75 -52.58 -12.74
N LEU A 187 -5.56 -52.18 -13.23
CA LEU A 187 -5.36 -51.54 -14.54
C LEU A 187 -4.86 -52.52 -15.61
N PHE A 188 -4.45 -53.73 -15.21
CA PHE A 188 -4.10 -54.88 -16.05
C PHE A 188 -5.12 -56.00 -15.86
#